data_AF-A0A6P1DP44-F1
#
_entry.id   AF-A0A6P1DP44-F1
#
_cell.length_a   1.000
_cell.length_b   1.000
_cell.length_c   1.000
_cell.angle_alpha   90.00
_cell.angle_beta   90.00
_cell.angle_gamma   90.00
#
_symmetry.space_group_name_H-M   'P 1'
#
loop_
_entity.id
_entity.type
_entity.pdbx_description
1 polymer ?
#
loop_
_entity_poly.entity_id
_entity_poly.type
_entity_poly.pdbx_seq_one_letter_code
_entity_poly.pdbx_strand_id
1 'polypeptide(L)'
;MTERIEDLTVSYTEDGIETTKELDKVILSKGSWTTILFRYQDWDRAKAEYGPERYTIRRYQKRSGEYRQQSKFNISSRAQAQALVAALQGWMDVSED
;
A
#
# COMPACT_ATOMS: atom_id res chain seq x y z
N MET A 1 3.66 -7.99 12.75
CA MET A 1 4.47 -8.69 11.74
C MET A 1 3.60 -9.77 11.14
N THR A 2 3.64 -10.02 9.83
CA THR A 2 2.77 -11.02 9.19
C THR A 2 3.55 -12.01 8.33
N GLU A 3 3.03 -13.24 8.26
CA GLU A 3 3.59 -14.36 7.50
C GLU A 3 3.04 -14.42 6.06
N ARG A 4 1.83 -13.88 5.85
CA ARG A 4 1.11 -13.88 4.57
C ARG A 4 1.14 -12.51 3.92
N ILE A 5 1.22 -12.49 2.59
CA ILE A 5 1.31 -11.23 1.84
C ILE A 5 -0.02 -10.48 1.91
N GLU A 6 -1.13 -11.22 1.92
CA GLU A 6 -2.49 -10.70 1.91
C GLU A 6 -2.83 -9.92 3.19
N ASP A 7 -2.13 -10.22 4.28
CA ASP A 7 -2.29 -9.58 5.58
C ASP A 7 -1.43 -8.31 5.73
N LEU A 8 -0.53 -8.01 4.77
CA LEU A 8 0.21 -6.76 4.78
C LEU A 8 -0.76 -5.61 4.48
N THR A 9 -0.79 -4.64 5.38
CA THR A 9 -1.70 -3.50 5.32
C THR A 9 -1.00 -2.20 5.73
N VAL A 10 -1.56 -1.08 5.27
CA VAL A 10 -1.22 0.26 5.76
C VAL A 10 -2.21 0.79 6.78
N SER A 11 -3.31 0.08 7.05
CA SER A 11 -4.29 0.49 8.05
C SER A 11 -3.65 0.65 9.43
N TYR A 12 -4.01 1.73 10.11
CA TYR A 12 -3.54 2.04 11.44
C TYR A 12 -4.66 2.64 12.27
N THR A 13 -4.83 2.13 13.50
CA THR A 13 -5.83 2.58 14.45
C THR A 13 -5.15 3.15 15.67
N GLU A 14 -5.56 4.35 16.06
CA GLU A 14 -5.07 5.07 17.22
C GLU A 14 -6.29 5.64 17.97
N ASP A 15 -6.36 5.41 19.28
CA ASP A 15 -7.48 5.86 20.13
C ASP A 15 -8.88 5.46 19.63
N GLY A 16 -8.99 4.29 18.98
CA GLY A 16 -10.23 3.77 18.42
C GLY A 16 -10.65 4.37 17.07
N ILE A 17 -9.84 5.27 16.50
CA ILE A 17 -10.05 5.85 15.18
C ILE A 17 -9.03 5.24 14.21
N GLU A 18 -9.50 4.76 13.05
CA GLU A 18 -8.61 4.35 11.96
C GLU A 18 -7.99 5.60 11.32
N THR A 19 -6.81 6.00 11.81
CA THR A 19 -6.12 7.23 11.42
C THR A 19 -5.45 7.13 10.05
N THR A 20 -5.11 5.91 9.63
CA THR A 20 -4.78 5.58 8.25
C THR A 20 -5.71 4.48 7.81
N LYS A 21 -6.56 4.74 6.81
CA LYS A 21 -7.56 3.81 6.28
C LYS A 21 -7.12 3.27 4.93
N GLU A 22 -6.83 1.99 4.84
CA GLU A 22 -6.60 1.30 3.57
C GLU A 22 -7.90 1.24 2.76
N LEU A 23 -7.86 1.68 1.50
CA LEU A 23 -8.98 1.60 0.57
C LEU A 23 -8.84 0.40 -0.38
N ASP A 24 -7.63 0.19 -0.89
CA ASP A 24 -7.30 -0.94 -1.76
C ASP A 24 -5.78 -1.19 -1.79
N LYS A 25 -5.37 -2.36 -2.30
CA LYS A 25 -3.98 -2.67 -2.57
C LYS A 25 -3.78 -3.57 -3.78
N VAL A 26 -2.66 -3.35 -4.47
CA VAL A 26 -2.19 -4.19 -5.58
C VAL A 26 -0.84 -4.79 -5.23
N ILE A 27 -0.75 -6.11 -5.29
CA ILE A 27 0.50 -6.85 -5.12
C ILE A 27 1.26 -6.85 -6.45
N LEU A 28 2.26 -5.97 -6.57
CA LEU A 28 3.09 -5.81 -7.77
C LEU A 28 4.14 -6.93 -7.93
N SER A 29 4.61 -7.52 -6.83
CA SER A 29 5.53 -8.66 -6.86
C SER A 29 5.32 -9.57 -5.64
N LYS A 30 5.52 -10.87 -5.81
CA LYS A 30 5.38 -11.90 -4.76
C LYS A 30 6.71 -12.65 -4.53
N GLY A 31 6.88 -13.22 -3.34
CA GLY A 31 7.99 -14.12 -2.99
C GLY A 31 8.79 -13.64 -1.78
N SER A 32 10.07 -13.99 -1.69
CA SER A 32 10.96 -13.49 -0.63
C SER A 32 11.11 -11.98 -0.64
N TRP A 33 10.82 -11.35 -1.77
CA TRP A 33 10.66 -9.91 -1.87
C TRP A 33 9.31 -9.55 -2.48
N THR A 34 8.55 -8.75 -1.74
CA THR A 34 7.17 -8.42 -2.07
C THR A 34 7.03 -6.91 -2.18
N THR A 35 6.38 -6.43 -3.23
CA THR A 35 6.11 -5.00 -3.41
C THR A 35 4.61 -4.83 -3.51
N ILE A 36 4.07 -3.94 -2.69
CA ILE A 36 2.64 -3.67 -2.65
C ILE A 36 2.45 -2.17 -2.83
N LEU A 37 1.56 -1.81 -3.75
CA LEU A 37 1.02 -0.48 -3.86
C LEU A 37 -0.27 -0.43 -3.05
N PHE A 38 -0.41 0.57 -2.19
CA PHE A 38 -1.60 0.80 -1.37
C PHE A 38 -2.25 2.12 -1.77
N ARG A 39 -3.58 2.14 -1.79
CA ARG A 39 -4.44 3.33 -1.84
C ARG A 39 -5.06 3.50 -0.47
N TYR A 40 -5.00 4.70 0.10
CA TYR A 40 -5.42 4.94 1.48
C TYR A 40 -5.86 6.39 1.70
N GLN A 41 -6.50 6.65 2.83
CA GLN A 41 -6.80 8.00 3.31
C GLN A 41 -6.26 8.17 4.73
N ASP A 42 -5.87 9.40 5.07
CA ASP A 42 -5.55 9.75 6.45
C ASP A 42 -6.71 10.51 7.09
N TRP A 43 -6.93 10.28 8.38
CA TRP A 43 -7.91 10.99 9.17
C TRP A 43 -7.40 12.40 9.51
N ASP A 44 -8.16 13.42 9.12
CA ASP A 44 -7.93 14.80 9.55
C ASP A 44 -8.60 15.01 10.91
N ARG A 45 -7.79 15.01 11.98
CA ARG A 45 -8.28 15.20 13.35
C ARG A 45 -8.96 16.56 13.56
N ALA A 46 -8.59 17.59 12.81
CA ALA A 46 -9.14 18.93 12.98
C ALA A 46 -10.53 19.05 12.34
N LYS A 47 -10.74 18.35 11.22
CA LYS A 47 -12.01 18.36 10.47
C LYS A 47 -12.94 17.21 10.80
N ALA A 48 -12.42 16.19 11.49
CA ALA A 48 -13.11 14.93 11.76
C ALA A 48 -13.63 14.26 10.47
N GLU A 49 -12.79 14.22 9.44
CA GLU A 49 -13.09 13.59 8.16
C GLU A 49 -11.85 12.87 7.59
N TYR A 50 -12.07 11.95 6.64
CA TYR A 50 -10.99 11.39 5.84
C TYR A 50 -10.60 12.36 4.73
N GLY A 51 -9.30 12.61 4.62
CA GLY A 51 -8.76 13.48 3.58
C GLY A 51 -8.82 12.88 2.17
N PRO A 52 -8.20 13.55 1.19
CA PRO A 52 -8.10 13.01 -0.17
C PRO A 52 -7.32 11.69 -0.18
N GLU A 53 -7.57 10.90 -1.22
CA GLU A 53 -6.86 9.65 -1.42
C GLU A 53 -5.36 9.87 -1.62
N ARG A 54 -4.59 8.93 -1.08
CA ARG A 54 -3.14 8.89 -1.12
C ARG A 54 -2.68 7.51 -1.56
N TYR A 55 -1.46 7.44 -2.08
CA TYR A 55 -0.88 6.21 -2.57
C TYR A 55 0.51 6.03 -1.99
N THR A 56 0.86 4.79 -1.61
CA THR A 56 2.20 4.46 -1.14
C THR A 56 2.65 3.11 -1.67
N ILE A 57 3.92 3.01 -2.04
CA ILE A 57 4.53 1.74 -2.46
C ILE A 57 5.43 1.27 -1.33
N ARG A 58 5.18 0.07 -0.82
CA ARG A 58 5.99 -0.55 0.23
C ARG A 58 6.63 -1.83 -0.29
N ARG A 59 7.94 -1.94 -0.07
CA ARG A 59 8.73 -3.15 -0.34
C ARG A 59 8.94 -3.89 0.96
N TYR A 60 8.75 -5.19 0.93
CA TYR A 60 8.96 -6.10 2.05
C TYR A 60 9.94 -7.18 1.65
N GLN A 61 10.74 -7.62 2.61
CA GLN A 61 11.58 -8.80 2.48
C GLN A 61 11.15 -9.84 3.53
N LYS A 62 10.87 -11.07 3.09
CA LYS A 62 10.60 -12.20 3.99
C LYS A 62 11.92 -12.69 4.59
N ARG A 63 12.05 -12.61 5.92
CA ARG A 63 13.18 -13.16 6.68
C ARG A 63 12.62 -13.95 7.86
N SER A 64 13.11 -15.17 8.06
CA SER A 64 12.68 -16.05 9.16
C SER A 64 11.16 -16.23 9.25
N GLY A 65 10.48 -16.39 8.11
CA GLY A 65 9.02 -16.58 8.06
C GLY A 65 8.20 -15.29 8.02
N GLU A 66 8.82 -14.12 8.23
CA GLU A 66 8.11 -12.88 8.46
C GLU A 66 8.50 -11.76 7.48
N TYR A 67 7.54 -10.95 7.05
CA TYR A 67 7.80 -9.80 6.17
C TYR A 67 8.25 -8.56 6.93
N ARG A 68 9.41 -8.01 6.53
CA ARG A 68 9.96 -6.74 7.05
C ARG A 68 10.00 -5.68 5.96
N GLN A 69 9.43 -4.51 6.24
CA GLN A 69 9.43 -3.37 5.32
C GLN A 69 10.87 -2.86 5.09
N GLN A 70 11.14 -2.41 3.87
CA GLN A 70 12.40 -1.83 3.42
C GLN A 70 12.19 -0.36 3.07
N SER A 71 13.15 0.50 3.43
CA SER A 71 13.04 1.95 3.26
C SER A 71 13.26 2.44 1.82
N LYS A 72 13.91 1.62 0.98
CA LYS A 72 14.22 1.94 -0.41
C LYS A 72 13.95 0.74 -1.30
N PHE A 73 13.50 0.98 -2.52
CA PHE A 73 13.40 -0.02 -3.56
C PHE A 73 13.64 0.61 -4.93
N ASN A 74 14.08 -0.20 -5.89
CA ASN A 74 14.21 0.21 -7.29
C ASN A 74 13.12 -0.49 -8.11
N ILE A 75 12.58 0.20 -9.11
CA ILE A 75 11.81 -0.43 -10.18
C ILE A 75 12.81 -1.05 -11.14
N SER A 76 13.07 -2.35 -11.00
CA SER A 76 14.20 -3.02 -11.65
C SER A 76 13.90 -3.56 -13.05
N SER A 77 12.65 -3.45 -13.51
CA SER A 77 12.25 -3.92 -14.84
C SER A 77 11.14 -3.07 -15.44
N ARG A 78 11.06 -3.08 -16.78
CA ARG A 78 9.98 -2.43 -17.53
C ARG A 78 8.61 -3.01 -17.17
N ALA A 79 8.51 -4.33 -16.99
CA ALA A 79 7.27 -4.99 -16.60
C ALA A 79 6.75 -4.49 -15.24
N GLN A 80 7.65 -4.29 -14.27
CA GLN A 80 7.27 -3.73 -12.96
C GLN A 80 6.80 -2.28 -13.08
N ALA A 81 7.45 -1.47 -13.92
CA ALA A 81 7.01 -0.10 -14.19
C ALA A 81 5.61 -0.08 -14.82
N GLN A 82 5.37 -0.94 -15.82
CA GLN A 82 4.07 -1.06 -16.48
C GLN A 82 2.96 -1.51 -15.52
N ALA A 83 3.23 -2.49 -14.66
CA ALA A 83 2.28 -2.95 -13.66
C ALA A 83 1.92 -1.85 -12.65
N LEU A 84 2.89 -1.04 -12.23
CA LEU A 84 2.66 0.10 -11.36
C LEU A 84 1.77 1.16 -12.05
N VAL A 85 2.07 1.50 -13.30
CA VAL A 85 1.30 2.47 -14.08
C VAL A 85 -0.14 1.98 -14.28
N ALA A 86 -0.33 0.73 -14.67
CA ALA A 86 -1.66 0.15 -14.88
C ALA A 86 -2.50 0.14 -13.60
N ALA A 87 -1.88 -0.20 -12.45
CA ALA A 87 -2.57 -0.19 -11.16
C ALA A 87 -3.01 1.23 -10.75
N LEU A 88 -2.13 2.23 -10.92
CA LEU A 88 -2.47 3.62 -10.62
C LEU A 88 -3.55 4.16 -11.56
N GLN A 89 -3.44 3.90 -12.86
CA GLN A 89 -4.46 4.29 -13.85
C GLN A 89 -5.81 3.68 -13.51
N GLY A 90 -5.85 2.38 -13.21
CA GLY A 90 -7.09 1.69 -12.84
C GLY A 90 -7.78 2.27 -11.60
N TRP A 91 -7.06 2.91 -10.69
CA TRP A 91 -7.68 3.62 -9.56
C TRP A 91 -8.08 5.06 -9.89
N MET A 92 -7.26 5.78 -10.67
CA MET A 92 -7.55 7.15 -11.05
C MET A 92 -8.75 7.25 -11.99
N ASP A 93 -8.94 6.27 -12.86
CA ASP A 93 -10.05 6.22 -13.82
C ASP A 93 -11.41 5.94 -13.13
N VAL A 94 -11.39 5.44 -11.88
CA VAL A 94 -12.60 5.12 -11.08
C VAL A 94 -12.95 6.25 -10.10
N SER A 95 -12.01 7.16 -9.81
CA SER A 95 -12.16 8.18 -8.77
C SER A 95 -12.85 9.48 -9.22
N GLU A 96 -13.38 9.53 -10.44
CA GLU A 96 -14.20 10.65 -10.94
C GLU A 96 -15.66 10.23 -11.07
N ASP A 97 -16.38 10.19 -9.94
CA ASP A 97 -17.86 10.23 -9.87
C ASP A 97 -18.29 11.09 -8.66
#